data_AF-A0A1B8ARF6-F1
#
_entry.id   AF-A0A1B8ARF6-F1
#
_cell.length_a   1.000
_cell.length_b   1.000
_cell.length_c   1.000
_cell.angle_alpha   90.00
_cell.angle_beta   90.00
_cell.angle_gamma   90.00
#
_symmetry.space_group_name_H-M   'P 1'
#
loop_
_entity.id
_entity.type
_entity.pdbx_description
1 polymer ?
#
loop_
_entity_poly.entity_id
_entity_poly.type
_entity_poly.pdbx_seq_one_letter_code
_entity_poly.pdbx_strand_id
1 'polypeptide(L)'
;MFTVLLRPFTHMSKEKFGRFDPKDRCLAHAHSIMSTIWTFRSFAHLRFEYWLNHVTGTAAYIVLRDAGDSPVQMDTLVRACQCLEEMKVSFPIAIDVMAGIFAAFRRFKVQIPAFMSRYFDKVTYRRDGLLHHAVAALLPSETEVGHIGSGAEVQLQELLDEFGGMGID
;
A
#
# COMPACT_ATOMS: atom_id res chain seq x y z
N MET A 1 -14.07 -2.39 2.19
CA MET A 1 -13.37 -2.32 3.50
C MET A 1 -13.24 -3.73 4.11
N PHE A 2 -12.63 -4.68 3.39
CA PHE A 2 -12.46 -6.08 3.85
C PHE A 2 -11.03 -6.61 3.67
N THR A 3 -10.18 -5.94 2.87
CA THR A 3 -8.80 -6.35 2.57
C THR A 3 -7.89 -6.40 3.80
N VAL A 4 -8.11 -5.53 4.78
CA VAL A 4 -7.28 -5.47 6.00
C VAL A 4 -7.64 -6.58 6.98
N LEU A 5 -8.83 -7.18 6.91
CA LEU A 5 -9.28 -8.14 7.92
C LEU A 5 -8.38 -9.37 7.99
N LEU A 6 -7.81 -9.81 6.88
CA LEU A 6 -6.97 -11.01 6.85
C LEU A 6 -5.50 -10.72 7.15
N ARG A 7 -5.08 -9.45 7.09
CA ARG A 7 -3.69 -9.06 7.25
C ARG A 7 -3.10 -9.44 8.62
N PRO A 8 -3.80 -9.23 9.75
CA PRO A 8 -3.30 -9.66 11.06
C PRO A 8 -3.09 -11.17 11.19
N PHE A 9 -3.61 -11.98 10.27
CA PHE A 9 -3.50 -13.43 10.32
C PHE A 9 -2.41 -13.98 9.39
N THR A 10 -1.73 -13.15 8.59
CA THR A 10 -0.79 -13.62 7.57
C THR A 10 0.45 -14.32 8.13
N HIS A 11 0.75 -14.13 9.42
CA HIS A 11 1.85 -14.81 10.11
C HIS A 11 1.41 -16.15 10.74
N MET A 12 0.10 -16.45 10.76
CA MET A 12 -0.40 -17.70 11.33
C MET A 12 -0.18 -18.84 10.35
N SER A 13 0.15 -20.02 10.89
CA SER A 13 0.19 -21.23 10.07
C SER A 13 -1.23 -21.60 9.62
N LYS A 14 -1.31 -22.29 8.48
CA LYS A 14 -2.56 -22.79 7.92
C LYS A 14 -3.34 -23.60 8.97
N GLU A 15 -2.68 -24.45 9.75
CA GLU A 15 -3.31 -25.30 10.75
C GLU A 15 -4.03 -24.49 11.84
N LYS A 16 -3.48 -23.33 12.22
CA LYS A 16 -4.09 -22.44 13.22
C LYS A 16 -5.21 -21.58 12.62
N PHE A 17 -5.06 -21.16 11.37
CA PHE A 17 -6.03 -20.29 10.70
C PHE A 17 -7.25 -21.07 10.16
N GLY A 18 -7.04 -22.31 9.70
CA GLY A 18 -8.08 -23.21 9.22
C GLY A 18 -7.72 -23.91 7.91
N ARG A 19 -8.67 -23.98 6.97
CA ARG A 19 -8.49 -24.74 5.73
C ARG A 19 -7.53 -24.09 4.73
N PHE A 20 -7.35 -22.78 4.80
CA PHE A 20 -6.62 -22.00 3.81
C PHE A 20 -5.41 -21.32 4.42
N ASP A 21 -4.39 -21.06 3.60
CA ASP A 21 -3.28 -20.20 4.00
C ASP A 21 -3.80 -18.74 4.11
N PRO A 22 -3.63 -18.07 5.27
CA PRO A 22 -4.12 -16.72 5.46
C PRO A 22 -3.41 -15.67 4.59
N LYS A 23 -2.13 -15.87 4.29
CA LYS A 23 -1.36 -15.00 3.39
C LYS A 23 -1.90 -15.10 1.97
N ASP A 24 -2.07 -16.30 1.45
CA ASP A 24 -2.62 -16.51 0.10
C ASP A 24 -4.02 -15.91 -0.03
N ARG A 25 -4.85 -16.07 1.02
CA ARG A 25 -6.18 -15.44 1.06
C ARG A 25 -6.08 -13.92 1.07
N CYS A 26 -5.21 -13.33 1.88
CA CYS A 26 -5.01 -11.88 1.94
C CYS A 26 -4.60 -11.32 0.55
N LEU A 27 -3.64 -11.97 -0.11
CA LEU A 27 -3.21 -11.62 -1.46
C LEU A 27 -4.35 -11.74 -2.50
N ALA A 28 -5.11 -12.84 -2.46
CA ALA A 28 -6.26 -13.04 -3.34
C ALA A 28 -7.36 -11.97 -3.14
N HIS A 29 -7.59 -11.55 -1.89
CA HIS A 29 -8.53 -10.47 -1.59
C HIS A 29 -8.04 -9.12 -2.10
N ALA A 30 -6.75 -8.80 -1.95
CA ALA A 30 -6.16 -7.58 -2.52
C ALA A 30 -6.33 -7.54 -4.04
N HIS A 31 -6.02 -8.65 -4.72
CA HIS A 31 -6.20 -8.78 -6.16
C HIS A 31 -7.67 -8.63 -6.60
N SER A 32 -8.60 -9.28 -5.91
CA SER A 32 -10.04 -9.22 -6.22
C SER A 32 -10.60 -7.81 -6.09
N ILE A 33 -10.24 -7.09 -5.02
CA ILE A 33 -10.64 -5.70 -4.85
C ILE A 33 -10.03 -4.81 -5.93
N MET A 34 -8.74 -4.95 -6.24
CA MET A 34 -8.12 -4.15 -7.29
C MET A 34 -8.71 -4.42 -8.67
N SER A 35 -9.03 -5.68 -9.00
CA SER A 35 -9.73 -6.02 -10.24
C SER A 35 -11.13 -5.40 -10.31
N THR A 36 -11.82 -5.30 -9.17
CA THR A 36 -13.14 -4.64 -9.08
C THR A 36 -13.01 -3.14 -9.34
N ILE A 37 -12.07 -2.46 -8.67
CA ILE A 37 -11.79 -1.03 -8.86
C ILE A 37 -11.33 -0.75 -10.29
N TRP A 38 -10.45 -1.60 -10.82
CA TRP A 38 -9.96 -1.50 -12.20
C TRP A 38 -11.09 -1.60 -13.22
N THR A 39 -12.07 -2.47 -12.97
CA THR A 39 -13.26 -2.60 -13.83
C THR A 39 -14.18 -1.40 -13.68
N PHE A 40 -14.40 -0.91 -12.44
CA PHE A 40 -15.20 0.28 -12.16
C PHE A 40 -14.68 1.53 -12.90
N ARG A 41 -13.35 1.65 -13.01
CA ARG A 41 -12.67 2.73 -13.77
C ARG A 41 -13.09 2.81 -15.24
N SER A 42 -13.56 1.72 -15.84
CA SER A 42 -14.07 1.74 -17.22
C SER A 42 -15.42 2.47 -17.35
N PHE A 43 -16.13 2.67 -16.25
CA PHE A 43 -17.47 3.28 -16.23
C PHE A 43 -17.53 4.60 -15.46
N ALA A 44 -16.56 4.87 -14.58
CA ALA A 44 -16.52 6.04 -13.73
C ALA A 44 -15.11 6.65 -13.63
N HIS A 45 -15.05 7.96 -13.41
CA HIS A 45 -13.79 8.66 -13.19
C HIS A 45 -13.32 8.52 -11.74
N LEU A 46 -12.20 7.85 -11.53
CA LEU A 46 -11.65 7.64 -10.18
C LEU A 46 -11.25 8.94 -9.48
N ARG A 47 -10.96 10.00 -10.23
CA ARG A 47 -10.41 11.26 -9.70
C ARG A 47 -11.26 11.93 -8.61
N PHE A 48 -12.52 11.55 -8.41
CA PHE A 48 -13.40 12.12 -7.37
C PHE A 48 -13.78 11.11 -6.28
N GLU A 49 -13.28 9.89 -6.35
CA GLU A 49 -13.66 8.79 -5.46
C GLU A 49 -12.69 8.69 -4.29
N TYR A 50 -12.76 9.66 -3.37
CA TYR A 50 -11.79 9.80 -2.27
C TYR A 50 -11.61 8.53 -1.43
N TRP A 51 -12.68 7.74 -1.26
CA TRP A 51 -12.73 6.51 -0.46
C TRP A 51 -11.87 5.38 -1.06
N LEU A 52 -11.50 5.47 -2.35
CA LEU A 52 -10.64 4.50 -3.00
C LEU A 52 -9.16 4.64 -2.62
N ASN A 53 -8.70 5.81 -2.15
CA ASN A 53 -7.30 6.03 -1.80
C ASN A 53 -6.79 4.99 -0.79
N HIS A 54 -7.51 4.83 0.33
CA HIS A 54 -7.13 3.92 1.39
C HIS A 54 -7.11 2.47 0.92
N VAL A 55 -8.16 2.04 0.20
CA VAL A 55 -8.28 0.66 -0.27
C VAL A 55 -7.20 0.33 -1.30
N THR A 56 -6.89 1.25 -2.20
CA THR A 56 -5.87 1.10 -3.24
C THR A 56 -4.47 1.06 -2.63
N GLY A 57 -4.16 1.97 -1.71
CA GLY A 57 -2.91 1.96 -0.96
C GLY A 57 -2.72 0.66 -0.17
N THR A 58 -3.76 0.24 0.57
CA THR A 58 -3.75 -1.02 1.32
C THR A 58 -3.45 -2.22 0.42
N ALA A 59 -4.10 -2.30 -0.74
CA ALA A 59 -3.88 -3.39 -1.68
C ALA A 59 -2.43 -3.38 -2.19
N ALA A 60 -1.88 -2.21 -2.53
CA ALA A 60 -0.48 -2.07 -2.91
C ALA A 60 0.47 -2.58 -1.82
N TYR A 61 0.28 -2.19 -0.56
CA TYR A 61 1.12 -2.64 0.54
C TYR A 61 1.07 -4.15 0.78
N ILE A 62 -0.11 -4.75 0.69
CA ILE A 62 -0.29 -6.19 0.90
C ILE A 62 0.52 -6.98 -0.13
N VAL A 63 0.52 -6.55 -1.40
CA VAL A 63 1.12 -7.33 -2.50
C VAL A 63 2.58 -6.98 -2.77
N LEU A 64 3.08 -5.84 -2.28
CA LEU A 64 4.41 -5.31 -2.65
C LEU A 64 5.54 -6.30 -2.36
N ARG A 65 5.52 -6.96 -1.18
CA ARG A 65 6.56 -7.92 -0.80
C ARG A 65 6.66 -9.12 -1.74
N ASP A 66 5.54 -9.52 -2.32
CA ASP A 66 5.43 -10.70 -3.19
C ASP A 66 5.37 -10.30 -4.68
N ALA A 67 5.43 -9.00 -5.01
CA ALA A 67 5.28 -8.50 -6.37
C ALA A 67 6.45 -8.92 -7.28
N GLY A 68 7.67 -9.02 -6.75
CA GLY A 68 8.84 -9.43 -7.52
C GLY A 68 8.76 -10.86 -8.07
N ASP A 69 8.11 -11.76 -7.34
CA ASP A 69 8.07 -13.19 -7.64
C ASP A 69 6.73 -13.66 -8.24
N SER A 70 5.73 -12.78 -8.31
CA SER A 70 4.39 -13.13 -8.76
C SER A 70 3.81 -12.10 -9.74
N PRO A 71 3.57 -12.50 -11.01
CA PRO A 71 2.94 -11.63 -12.01
C PRO A 71 1.58 -11.08 -11.57
N VAL A 72 0.80 -11.85 -10.80
CA VAL A 72 -0.52 -11.43 -10.29
C VAL A 72 -0.38 -10.34 -9.24
N GLN A 73 0.62 -10.46 -8.35
CA GLN A 73 0.88 -9.43 -7.33
C GLN A 73 1.47 -8.17 -7.98
N MET A 74 2.34 -8.32 -8.99
CA MET A 74 2.84 -7.19 -9.77
C MET A 74 1.72 -6.46 -10.51
N ASP A 75 0.83 -7.17 -11.22
CA ASP A 75 -0.33 -6.57 -11.89
C ASP A 75 -1.24 -5.82 -10.89
N THR A 76 -1.48 -6.42 -9.72
CA THR A 76 -2.25 -5.80 -8.64
C THR A 76 -1.61 -4.48 -8.17
N LEU A 77 -0.28 -4.49 -7.99
CA LEU A 77 0.48 -3.32 -7.57
C LEU A 77 0.45 -2.21 -8.63
N VAL A 78 0.66 -2.55 -9.90
CA VAL A 78 0.63 -1.61 -11.02
C VAL A 78 -0.74 -0.94 -11.14
N ARG A 79 -1.81 -1.72 -11.06
CA ARG A 79 -3.18 -1.19 -11.08
C ARG A 79 -3.42 -0.25 -9.91
N ALA A 80 -2.90 -0.59 -8.73
CA ALA A 80 -3.04 0.26 -7.56
C ALA A 80 -2.33 1.61 -7.74
N CYS A 81 -1.07 1.59 -8.20
CA CYS A 81 -0.32 2.81 -8.51
C CYS A 81 -1.00 3.65 -9.59
N GLN A 82 -1.54 3.03 -10.64
CA GLN A 82 -2.27 3.73 -11.69
C GLN A 82 -3.56 4.40 -11.18
N CYS A 83 -4.34 3.72 -10.33
CA CYS A 83 -5.54 4.30 -9.74
C CYS A 83 -5.19 5.50 -8.82
N LEU A 84 -4.11 5.40 -8.04
CA LEU A 84 -3.62 6.49 -7.20
C LEU A 84 -3.13 7.67 -8.06
N GLU A 85 -2.43 7.40 -9.15
CA GLU A 85 -1.97 8.41 -10.12
C GLU A 85 -3.14 9.21 -10.70
N GLU A 86 -4.26 8.56 -11.00
CA GLU A 86 -5.47 9.24 -11.49
C GLU A 86 -6.15 10.07 -10.38
N MET A 87 -6.12 9.60 -9.13
CA MET A 87 -6.71 10.31 -7.99
C MET A 87 -5.89 11.50 -7.50
N LYS A 88 -4.56 11.47 -7.68
CA LYS A 88 -3.66 12.51 -7.17
C LYS A 88 -3.92 13.90 -7.76
N VAL A 89 -4.56 13.96 -8.92
CA VAL A 89 -4.96 15.21 -9.58
C VAL A 89 -5.95 16.00 -8.73
N SER A 90 -6.85 15.33 -8.00
CA SER A 90 -7.86 15.97 -7.16
C SER A 90 -7.55 15.88 -5.67
N PHE A 91 -6.77 14.87 -5.28
CA PHE A 91 -6.63 14.48 -3.88
C PHE A 91 -5.15 14.37 -3.47
N PRO A 92 -4.65 15.32 -2.66
CA PRO A 92 -3.29 15.26 -2.11
C PRO A 92 -3.00 13.95 -1.34
N ILE A 93 -4.02 13.37 -0.70
CA ILE A 93 -3.95 12.06 -0.03
C ILE A 93 -3.41 10.95 -0.95
N ALA A 94 -3.68 10.99 -2.26
CA ALA A 94 -3.15 9.97 -3.16
C ALA A 94 -1.64 10.10 -3.33
N ILE A 95 -1.10 11.33 -3.31
CA ILE A 95 0.34 11.59 -3.35
C ILE A 95 1.01 11.02 -2.09
N ASP A 96 0.43 11.28 -0.91
CA ASP A 96 0.93 10.74 0.36
C ASP A 96 0.95 9.20 0.36
N VAL A 97 -0.11 8.57 -0.15
CA VAL A 97 -0.16 7.10 -0.29
C VAL A 97 0.91 6.59 -1.27
N MET A 98 1.13 7.28 -2.40
CA MET A 98 2.20 6.92 -3.34
C MET A 98 3.59 7.10 -2.73
N ALA A 99 3.81 8.14 -1.93
CA ALA A 99 5.05 8.34 -1.17
C ALA A 99 5.29 7.18 -0.22
N GLY A 100 4.27 6.80 0.56
CA GLY A 100 4.36 5.65 1.43
C GLY A 100 4.65 4.33 0.70
N ILE A 101 4.10 4.12 -0.50
CA ILE A 101 4.40 2.93 -1.32
C ILE A 101 5.87 2.96 -1.75
N PHE A 102 6.37 4.13 -2.16
CA PHE A 102 7.77 4.31 -2.55
C PHE A 102 8.73 4.06 -1.37
N ALA A 103 8.38 4.52 -0.17
CA ALA A 103 9.10 4.20 1.06
C ALA A 103 9.10 2.69 1.33
N ALA A 104 7.95 2.02 1.23
CA ALA A 104 7.86 0.57 1.41
C ALA A 104 8.73 -0.23 0.43
N PHE A 105 8.90 0.19 -0.82
CA PHE A 105 9.87 -0.43 -1.73
C PHE A 105 11.29 -0.42 -1.15
N ARG A 106 11.71 0.73 -0.57
CA ARG A 106 13.01 0.87 0.10
C ARG A 106 13.08 -0.02 1.34
N ARG A 107 12.05 0.02 2.19
CA ARG A 107 11.94 -0.79 3.42
C ARG A 107 12.13 -2.28 3.16
N PHE A 108 11.38 -2.81 2.20
CA PHE A 108 11.43 -4.23 1.86
C PHE A 108 12.59 -4.60 0.95
N LYS A 109 13.43 -3.63 0.56
CA LYS A 109 14.54 -3.81 -0.39
C LYS A 109 14.08 -4.42 -1.71
N VAL A 110 12.85 -4.10 -2.13
CA VAL A 110 12.29 -4.52 -3.41
C VAL A 110 12.66 -3.47 -4.45
N GLN A 111 13.27 -3.91 -5.55
CA GLN A 111 13.59 -3.00 -6.64
C GLN A 111 12.33 -2.56 -7.37
N ILE A 112 12.23 -1.26 -7.65
CA ILE A 112 11.15 -0.72 -8.46
C ILE A 112 11.44 -1.06 -9.92
N PRO A 113 10.55 -1.80 -10.61
CA PRO A 113 10.74 -2.09 -12.02
C PRO A 113 10.69 -0.81 -12.86
N ALA A 114 11.49 -0.76 -13.94
CA ALA A 114 11.59 0.43 -14.79
C ALA A 114 10.24 0.90 -15.35
N PHE A 115 9.31 -0.02 -15.67
CA PHE A 115 7.98 0.35 -16.17
C PHE A 115 7.08 1.03 -15.11
N MET A 116 7.44 0.95 -13.83
CA MET A 116 6.75 1.62 -12.73
C MET A 116 7.39 2.94 -12.32
N SER A 117 8.60 3.27 -12.77
CA SER A 117 9.34 4.46 -12.31
C SER A 117 8.51 5.74 -12.47
N ARG A 118 7.73 5.83 -13.55
CA ARG A 118 6.84 6.96 -13.85
C ARG A 118 5.90 7.35 -12.71
N TYR A 119 5.50 6.39 -11.87
CA TYR A 119 4.63 6.65 -10.73
C TYR A 119 5.36 7.33 -9.57
N PHE A 120 6.69 7.22 -9.53
CA PHE A 120 7.53 7.64 -8.40
C PHE A 120 8.50 8.78 -8.74
N ASP A 121 8.72 9.09 -10.02
CA ASP A 121 9.69 10.10 -10.49
C ASP A 121 9.49 11.52 -9.92
N LYS A 122 8.29 11.86 -9.43
CA LYS A 122 7.93 13.18 -8.88
C LYS A 122 7.18 13.10 -7.57
N VAL A 123 7.33 12.00 -6.85
CA VAL A 123 6.63 11.84 -5.58
C VAL A 123 7.35 12.66 -4.51
N THR A 124 6.76 13.80 -4.19
CA THR A 124 7.08 14.59 -3.01
C THR A 124 6.13 14.21 -1.89
N TYR A 125 6.59 14.28 -0.65
CA TYR A 125 5.71 14.11 0.51
C TYR A 125 5.53 15.46 1.18
N ARG A 126 4.31 15.73 1.64
CA ARG A 126 4.03 16.96 2.39
C ARG A 126 4.45 16.76 3.84
N ARG A 127 5.35 17.58 4.37
CA ARG A 127 5.85 17.41 5.75
C ARG A 127 4.72 17.43 6.81
N ASP A 128 3.69 18.24 6.56
CA ASP A 128 2.51 18.36 7.43
C ASP A 128 1.35 17.43 6.99
N GLY A 129 1.64 16.45 6.13
CA GLY A 129 0.66 15.48 5.65
C GLY A 129 0.17 14.60 6.78
N LEU A 130 -1.09 14.78 7.20
CA LEU A 130 -1.71 13.99 8.26
C LEU A 130 -1.80 12.48 7.92
N LEU A 131 -1.64 12.12 6.65
CA LEU A 131 -1.70 10.72 6.21
C LEU A 131 -0.43 9.93 6.44
N HIS A 132 0.71 10.54 6.75
CA HIS A 132 1.86 9.77 7.23
C HIS A 132 1.49 8.95 8.46
N HIS A 133 0.65 9.52 9.34
CA HIS A 133 0.10 8.83 10.50
C HIS A 133 -0.85 7.68 10.14
N ALA A 134 -1.68 7.86 9.11
CA ALA A 134 -2.64 6.85 8.66
C ALA A 134 -1.99 5.72 7.84
N VAL A 135 -0.96 6.07 7.05
CA VAL A 135 -0.21 5.17 6.19
C VAL A 135 0.88 4.42 6.97
N ALA A 136 1.47 5.02 8.00
CA ALA A 136 2.41 4.34 8.91
C ALA A 136 1.81 3.07 9.51
N ALA A 137 0.54 3.13 9.94
CA ALA A 137 -0.20 1.96 10.42
C ALA A 137 -0.40 0.86 9.36
N LEU A 138 -0.26 1.19 8.07
CA LEU A 138 -0.32 0.25 6.95
C LEU A 138 1.06 -0.30 6.57
N LEU A 139 2.15 0.25 7.10
CA LEU A 139 3.49 -0.28 6.93
C LEU A 139 3.72 -1.35 7.99
N PRO A 140 4.17 -2.55 7.61
CA PRO A 140 4.47 -3.58 8.59
C PRO A 140 5.70 -3.16 9.40
N SER A 141 5.53 -3.10 10.72
CA SER A 141 6.66 -3.09 11.65
C SER A 141 7.39 -4.43 11.57
N GLU A 142 8.73 -4.41 11.63
CA GLU A 142 9.50 -5.66 11.83
C GLU A 142 9.19 -6.32 13.18
N THR A 143 8.57 -5.58 14.10
CA THR A 143 8.12 -6.01 15.42
C THR A 143 6.59 -6.03 15.49
N GLU A 144 5.95 -6.99 14.80
CA GLU A 144 4.55 -7.36 15.08
C GLU A 144 4.44 -8.19 16.38
N VAL A 145 4.89 -7.63 17.50
CA VAL A 145 4.62 -8.17 18.84
C VAL A 145 3.91 -7.09 19.68
N GLY A 146 2.58 -7.05 19.58
CA GLY A 146 1.74 -6.90 20.76
C GLY A 146 1.49 -5.52 21.40
N HIS A 147 1.87 -4.37 20.81
CA HIS A 147 1.53 -3.07 21.43
C HIS A 147 0.78 -2.09 20.51
N ILE A 148 -0.54 -2.11 20.67
CA ILE A 148 -1.49 -1.13 20.14
C ILE A 148 -1.30 0.18 20.92
N GLY A 149 -0.35 1.01 20.50
CA GLY A 149 -0.14 2.34 21.09
C GLY A 149 1.25 2.92 20.83
N SER A 150 2.31 2.15 21.09
CA SER A 150 3.71 2.60 20.92
C SER A 150 4.28 2.32 19.53
N GLY A 151 3.72 1.36 18.79
CA GLY A 151 4.21 0.97 17.46
C GLY A 151 3.91 1.99 16.36
N ALA A 152 2.83 2.76 16.47
CA ALA A 152 2.40 3.68 15.40
C ALA A 152 3.32 4.91 15.27
N GLU A 153 3.80 5.46 16.40
CA GLU A 153 4.78 6.55 16.39
C GLU A 153 6.15 6.08 15.90
N VAL A 154 6.56 4.85 16.24
CA VAL A 154 7.79 4.24 15.74
C VAL A 154 7.68 3.96 14.23
N GLN A 155 6.58 3.37 13.77
CA GLN A 155 6.30 3.15 12.34
C GLN A 155 6.25 4.46 11.55
N LEU A 156 5.70 5.52 12.16
CA LEU A 156 5.67 6.85 11.57
C LEU A 156 7.08 7.42 11.46
N GLN A 157 7.87 7.33 12.53
CA GLN A 157 9.24 7.84 12.51
C GLN A 157 10.11 7.07 11.50
N GLU A 158 9.98 5.74 11.45
CA GLU A 158 10.64 4.91 10.42
C GLU A 158 10.22 5.31 9.00
N LEU A 159 8.93 5.56 8.79
CA LEU A 159 8.42 6.05 7.50
C LEU A 159 8.98 7.42 7.13
N LEU A 160 9.03 8.34 8.08
CA LEU A 160 9.59 9.68 7.90
C LEU A 160 11.11 9.62 7.61
N ASP A 161 11.83 8.69 8.25
CA ASP A 161 13.25 8.46 7.97
C ASP A 161 13.46 7.91 6.54
N GLU A 162 12.58 7.01 6.08
CA GLU A 162 12.58 6.52 4.69
C GLU A 162 12.24 7.60 3.66
N PHE A 163 11.42 8.58 4.06
CA PHE A 163 11.14 9.79 3.28
C PHE A 163 12.29 10.79 3.25
N GLY A 164 13.28 10.70 4.14
CA GLY A 164 14.42 11.63 4.18
C GLY A 164 15.23 11.73 2.88
N GLY A 165 15.09 10.75 1.97
CA GLY A 165 15.63 10.77 0.62
C GLY A 165 14.63 11.16 -0.49
N MET A 166 13.52 11.81 -0.16
CA MET A 166 12.48 12.30 -1.09
C MET A 166 12.40 13.82 -1.00
N GLY A 167 11.96 14.47 -2.09
CA GLY A 167 11.71 15.92 -2.08
C GLY A 167 10.55 16.28 -1.15
N ILE A 168 10.69 17.39 -0.42
CA ILE A 168 9.62 17.98 0.38
C ILE A 168 8.92 19.04 -0.49
N ASP A 169 7.59 18.98 -0.54
CA ASP A 169 6.73 20.03 -1.12
C ASP A 169 6.23 20.99 -0.03
#